data_AF-A0A1U0U853-F1
#
_entry.id   AF-A0A1U0U853-F1
#
_cell.length_a   1.000
_cell.length_b   1.000
_cell.length_c   1.000
_cell.angle_alpha   90.00
_cell.angle_beta   90.00
_cell.angle_gamma   90.00
#
_symmetry.space_group_name_H-M   'P 1'
#
loop_
_entity.id
_entity.type
_entity.pdbx_description
1 polymer ?
#
loop_
_entity_poly.entity_id
_entity_poly.type
_entity_poly.pdbx_seq_one_letter_code
_entity_poly.pdbx_strand_id
1 'polypeptide(L)'
;MAAATATGLALLWPILSYGNLSQTTPVWVHATTLEIEKQFRFSEDLAFEYVQAARWSVKPDAPALAKIPTAFPTEDVQLAMQVTGPYAIKAKVGDAPPEGVVVDDVMSQARTNTTGVGVKHAMNGGRGEVQQQIRAEFEQAVVAENTAEKAGASVTDLSARRADRKAIGYARMTDDDPCYFCAILASQGATYLNEHSFDLSNSKVRDIKRNGQIVAHRPFVGDGPVKVHDHCRCQLRPVYRKADEMDERANYFLEQWKKFGVGGKGDDGVYRNAMQNFRRSYVAPPPYKESPAVDIAAVRANREALISAGFAVDSANVRFYDRSLSLLEAV
;
A
#
# COMPACT_ATOMS: atom_id res chain seq x y z
N MET A 1 3.13 -11.55 2.83
CA MET A 1 3.10 -11.32 1.36
C MET A 1 4.40 -10.75 0.83
N ALA A 2 4.87 -9.55 1.22
CA ALA A 2 6.13 -8.98 0.69
C ALA A 2 7.35 -9.93 0.77
N ALA A 3 7.51 -10.64 1.89
CA ALA A 3 8.54 -11.66 2.04
C ALA A 3 8.34 -12.83 1.06
N ALA A 4 7.12 -13.33 0.89
CA ALA A 4 6.80 -14.40 -0.06
C ALA A 4 7.09 -14.00 -1.51
N THR A 5 6.71 -12.77 -1.91
CA THR A 5 7.06 -12.21 -3.23
C THR A 5 8.57 -12.14 -3.41
N ALA A 6 9.31 -11.66 -2.40
CA ALA A 6 10.77 -11.57 -2.48
C ALA A 6 11.42 -12.96 -2.62
N THR A 7 10.94 -13.95 -1.87
CA THR A 7 11.38 -15.34 -1.99
C THR A 7 11.09 -15.91 -3.38
N GLY A 8 9.87 -15.71 -3.89
CA GLY A 8 9.49 -16.17 -5.25
C GLY A 8 10.40 -15.58 -6.32
N LEU A 9 10.61 -14.26 -6.29
CA LEU A 9 11.50 -13.58 -7.24
C LEU A 9 12.97 -14.02 -7.10
N ALA A 10 13.43 -14.28 -5.88
CA ALA A 10 14.77 -14.80 -5.65
C ALA A 10 14.99 -16.18 -6.28
N LEU A 11 13.98 -17.06 -6.28
CA LEU A 11 14.04 -18.37 -6.93
C LEU A 11 14.10 -18.26 -8.46
N LEU A 12 13.54 -17.21 -9.03
CA LEU A 12 13.52 -16.97 -10.47
C LEU A 12 14.78 -16.25 -10.99
N TRP A 13 15.54 -15.60 -10.09
CA TRP A 13 16.76 -14.87 -10.45
C TRP A 13 17.77 -15.66 -11.31
N PRO A 14 18.06 -16.95 -11.02
CA PRO A 14 19.00 -17.73 -11.81
C PRO A 14 18.64 -17.92 -13.30
N ILE A 15 17.39 -17.67 -13.70
CA ILE A 15 16.99 -17.67 -15.13
C ILE A 15 17.75 -16.58 -15.89
N LEU A 16 18.00 -15.42 -15.27
CA LEU A 16 18.67 -14.30 -15.90
C LEU A 16 20.19 -14.50 -15.89
N SER A 17 20.75 -14.82 -17.05
CA SER A 17 22.19 -15.08 -17.20
C SER A 17 22.90 -13.88 -17.84
N TYR A 18 23.94 -13.36 -17.18
CA TYR A 18 24.72 -12.24 -17.71
C TYR A 18 25.27 -12.52 -19.12
N GLY A 19 25.89 -13.68 -19.32
CA GLY A 19 26.49 -14.05 -20.62
C GLY A 19 25.48 -14.17 -21.76
N ASN A 20 24.17 -14.27 -21.45
CA ASN A 20 23.09 -14.43 -22.41
C ASN A 20 21.88 -13.56 -22.05
N LEU A 21 22.08 -12.31 -21.59
CA LEU A 21 20.99 -11.45 -21.09
C LEU A 21 19.85 -11.32 -22.10
N SER A 22 20.16 -11.07 -23.38
CA SER A 22 19.16 -10.88 -24.43
C SER A 22 18.25 -12.11 -24.61
N GLN A 23 18.82 -13.32 -24.49
CA GLN A 23 18.07 -14.57 -24.68
C GLN A 23 17.30 -14.98 -23.41
N THR A 24 17.85 -14.68 -22.23
CA THR A 24 17.24 -15.07 -20.94
C THR A 24 16.20 -14.06 -20.42
N THR A 25 16.27 -12.81 -20.87
CA THR A 25 15.36 -11.74 -20.44
C THR A 25 13.88 -12.07 -20.69
N PRO A 26 13.42 -12.51 -21.87
CA PRO A 26 11.99 -12.76 -22.10
C PRO A 26 11.41 -13.83 -21.17
N VAL A 27 12.15 -14.93 -20.95
CA VAL A 27 11.73 -16.03 -20.07
C VAL A 27 11.69 -15.57 -18.61
N TRP A 28 12.72 -14.84 -18.16
CA TRP A 28 12.77 -14.28 -16.81
C TRP A 28 11.64 -13.27 -16.56
N VAL A 29 11.38 -12.37 -17.50
CA VAL A 29 10.27 -11.40 -17.41
C VAL A 29 8.94 -12.14 -17.32
N HIS A 30 8.69 -13.12 -18.18
CA HIS A 30 7.45 -13.90 -18.13
C HIS A 30 7.25 -14.59 -16.77
N ALA A 31 8.27 -15.30 -16.27
CA ALA A 31 8.20 -16.00 -15.00
C ALA A 31 7.97 -15.04 -13.82
N THR A 32 8.69 -13.91 -13.79
CA THR A 32 8.53 -12.92 -12.72
C THR A 32 7.18 -12.21 -12.78
N THR A 33 6.62 -11.95 -13.98
CA THR A 33 5.25 -11.42 -14.13
C THR A 33 4.23 -12.35 -13.50
N LEU A 34 4.31 -13.67 -13.75
CA LEU A 34 3.38 -14.65 -13.17
C LEU A 34 3.47 -14.70 -11.64
N GLU A 35 4.67 -14.68 -11.08
CA GLU A 35 4.85 -14.65 -9.62
C GLU A 35 4.30 -13.34 -9.02
N ILE A 36 4.55 -12.20 -9.67
CA ILE A 36 4.01 -10.91 -9.21
C ILE A 36 2.48 -10.88 -9.31
N GLU A 37 1.89 -11.41 -10.38
CA GLU A 37 0.43 -11.50 -10.55
C GLU A 37 -0.22 -12.34 -9.46
N LYS A 38 0.35 -13.52 -9.17
CA LYS A 38 -0.12 -14.38 -8.08
C LYS A 38 -0.16 -13.62 -6.75
N GLN A 39 0.92 -12.91 -6.42
CA GLN A 39 1.02 -12.16 -5.17
C GLN A 39 0.15 -10.90 -5.18
N PHE A 40 -0.07 -10.29 -6.35
CA PHE A 40 -1.02 -9.20 -6.55
C PHE A 40 -2.44 -9.62 -6.21
N ARG A 41 -2.89 -10.77 -6.73
CA ARG A 41 -4.23 -11.31 -6.43
C ARG A 41 -4.40 -11.66 -4.97
N PHE A 42 -3.37 -12.28 -4.38
CA PHE A 42 -3.38 -12.56 -2.94
C PHE A 42 -3.46 -11.28 -2.08
N SER A 43 -2.73 -10.23 -2.46
CA SER A 43 -2.79 -8.92 -1.82
C SER A 43 -4.17 -8.27 -1.94
N GLU A 44 -4.81 -8.41 -3.10
CA GLU A 44 -6.18 -7.95 -3.39
C GLU A 44 -7.22 -8.67 -2.52
N ASP A 45 -7.14 -10.01 -2.39
CA ASP A 45 -8.02 -10.80 -1.52
C ASP A 45 -7.94 -10.35 -0.06
N LEU A 46 -6.72 -10.22 0.48
CA LEU A 46 -6.52 -9.77 1.86
C LEU A 46 -7.06 -8.37 2.10
N ALA A 47 -6.89 -7.46 1.14
CA ALA A 47 -7.41 -6.11 1.26
C ALA A 47 -8.95 -6.07 1.23
N PHE A 48 -9.58 -6.89 0.39
CA PHE A 48 -11.03 -7.02 0.36
C PHE A 48 -11.58 -7.47 1.72
N GLU A 49 -11.01 -8.54 2.28
CA GLU A 49 -11.39 -9.04 3.61
C GLU A 49 -11.19 -7.97 4.69
N TYR A 50 -10.08 -7.24 4.63
CA TYR A 50 -9.79 -6.15 5.57
C TYR A 50 -10.80 -5.00 5.46
N VAL A 51 -11.14 -4.55 4.25
CA VAL A 51 -12.14 -3.48 4.03
C VAL A 51 -13.50 -3.93 4.56
N GLN A 52 -13.91 -5.16 4.26
CA GLN A 52 -15.15 -5.74 4.77
C GLN A 52 -15.20 -5.76 6.31
N ALA A 53 -14.11 -6.20 6.94
CA ALA A 53 -14.01 -6.24 8.40
C ALA A 53 -14.04 -4.84 9.02
N ALA A 54 -13.30 -3.88 8.43
CA ALA A 54 -13.27 -2.49 8.86
C ALA A 54 -14.65 -1.82 8.74
N ARG A 55 -15.42 -2.18 7.72
CA ARG A 55 -16.80 -1.69 7.55
C ARG A 55 -17.72 -2.25 8.62
N TRP A 56 -17.68 -3.56 8.88
CA TRP A 56 -18.52 -4.19 9.89
C TRP A 56 -18.16 -3.84 11.33
N SER A 57 -16.92 -3.46 11.62
CA SER A 57 -16.56 -2.98 12.96
C SER A 57 -17.23 -1.66 13.32
N VAL A 58 -17.61 -0.87 12.31
CA VAL A 58 -18.33 0.40 12.48
C VAL A 58 -19.82 0.24 12.25
N LYS A 59 -20.22 -0.60 11.28
CA LYS A 59 -21.60 -0.85 10.91
C LYS A 59 -21.88 -2.35 10.80
N PRO A 60 -22.16 -3.03 11.91
CA PRO A 60 -22.36 -4.49 11.92
C PRO A 60 -23.53 -4.95 11.06
N ASP A 61 -24.54 -4.13 10.82
CA ASP A 61 -25.71 -4.46 9.98
C ASP A 61 -25.49 -4.16 8.49
N ALA A 62 -24.32 -3.67 8.09
CA ALA A 62 -24.04 -3.38 6.69
C ALA A 62 -24.08 -4.66 5.84
N PRO A 63 -24.63 -4.60 4.61
CA PRO A 63 -24.58 -5.73 3.69
C PRO A 63 -23.13 -6.07 3.34
N ALA A 64 -22.86 -7.34 2.99
CA ALA A 64 -21.55 -7.73 2.48
C ALA A 64 -21.20 -6.92 1.21
N LEU A 65 -19.94 -6.53 1.09
CA LEU A 65 -19.38 -5.91 -0.10
C LEU A 65 -19.25 -6.96 -1.21
N ALA A 66 -19.45 -6.52 -2.45
CA ALA A 66 -19.03 -7.28 -3.61
C ALA A 66 -17.56 -6.97 -3.88
N LYS A 67 -16.73 -7.99 -4.12
CA LYS A 67 -15.32 -7.77 -4.48
C LYS A 67 -15.22 -7.10 -5.84
N ILE A 68 -14.38 -6.08 -5.96
CA ILE A 68 -14.19 -5.32 -7.22
C ILE A 68 -12.76 -5.57 -7.71
N PRO A 69 -12.56 -6.50 -8.67
CA PRO A 69 -11.22 -6.88 -9.08
C PRO A 69 -10.45 -5.70 -9.66
N THR A 70 -9.23 -5.51 -9.19
CA THR A 70 -8.27 -4.56 -9.74
C THR A 70 -7.60 -5.18 -10.96
N ALA A 71 -7.50 -4.44 -12.05
CA ALA A 71 -6.78 -4.89 -13.23
C ALA A 71 -5.29 -5.08 -12.90
N PHE A 72 -4.71 -6.22 -13.31
CA PHE A 72 -3.28 -6.44 -13.18
C PHE A 72 -2.55 -5.72 -14.32
N PRO A 73 -1.65 -4.76 -14.03
CA PRO A 73 -1.03 -3.93 -15.07
C PRO A 73 0.19 -4.66 -15.66
N THR A 74 -0.08 -5.69 -16.48
CA THR A 74 0.95 -6.59 -17.03
C THR A 74 2.08 -5.85 -17.73
N GLU A 75 1.75 -4.89 -18.61
CA GLU A 75 2.73 -4.14 -19.39
C GLU A 75 3.64 -3.29 -18.49
N ASP A 76 3.07 -2.58 -17.50
CA ASP A 76 3.84 -1.77 -16.55
C ASP A 76 4.77 -2.64 -15.70
N VAL A 77 4.30 -3.81 -15.26
CA VAL A 77 5.11 -4.76 -14.49
C VAL A 77 6.28 -5.25 -15.33
N GLN A 78 6.02 -5.70 -16.56
CA GLN A 78 7.06 -6.19 -17.46
C GLN A 78 8.11 -5.10 -17.75
N LEU A 79 7.66 -3.89 -18.06
CA LEU A 79 8.54 -2.75 -18.31
C LEU A 79 9.39 -2.42 -17.09
N ALA A 80 8.78 -2.34 -15.89
CA ALA A 80 9.49 -2.01 -14.66
C ALA A 80 10.55 -3.07 -14.32
N MET A 81 10.23 -4.35 -14.50
CA MET A 81 11.17 -5.45 -14.28
C MET A 81 12.32 -5.44 -15.29
N GLN A 82 12.06 -5.14 -16.57
CA GLN A 82 13.09 -5.01 -17.60
C GLN A 82 14.04 -3.83 -17.33
N VAL A 83 13.48 -2.64 -17.06
CA VAL A 83 14.26 -1.42 -16.83
C VAL A 83 15.12 -1.54 -15.58
N THR A 84 14.59 -2.13 -14.51
CA THR A 84 15.29 -2.24 -13.22
C THR A 84 16.26 -3.42 -13.17
N GLY A 85 16.05 -4.44 -14.00
CA GLY A 85 16.88 -5.64 -14.09
C GLY A 85 17.81 -5.62 -15.30
N PRO A 86 17.51 -6.39 -16.36
CA PRO A 86 18.43 -6.63 -17.47
C PRO A 86 18.91 -5.36 -18.18
N TYR A 87 18.06 -4.35 -18.37
CA TYR A 87 18.49 -3.11 -19.01
C TYR A 87 19.43 -2.29 -18.11
N ALA A 88 19.16 -2.24 -16.81
CA ALA A 88 20.07 -1.60 -15.86
C ALA A 88 21.42 -2.32 -15.76
N ILE A 89 21.43 -3.66 -15.85
CA ILE A 89 22.67 -4.44 -15.92
C ILE A 89 23.43 -4.07 -17.20
N LYS A 90 22.79 -4.23 -18.37
CA LYS A 90 23.41 -3.94 -19.67
C LYS A 90 23.95 -2.51 -19.76
N ALA A 91 23.26 -1.53 -19.18
CA ALA A 91 23.71 -0.14 -19.16
C ALA A 91 24.98 0.08 -18.32
N LYS A 92 25.27 -0.78 -17.32
CA LYS A 92 26.43 -0.66 -16.43
C LYS A 92 27.64 -1.46 -16.91
N VAL A 93 27.42 -2.65 -17.46
CA VAL A 93 28.50 -3.59 -17.82
C VAL A 93 28.66 -3.80 -19.33
N GLY A 94 27.72 -3.37 -20.16
CA GLY A 94 27.78 -3.57 -21.60
C GLY A 94 27.92 -5.05 -21.98
N ASP A 95 28.61 -5.32 -23.10
CA ASP A 95 29.03 -6.68 -23.48
C ASP A 95 30.38 -7.06 -22.83
N ALA A 96 31.17 -6.06 -22.43
CA ALA A 96 32.44 -6.21 -21.73
C ALA A 96 32.48 -5.24 -20.53
N PRO A 97 32.63 -5.74 -19.29
CA PRO A 97 32.60 -4.90 -18.10
C PRO A 97 33.72 -3.84 -18.14
N PRO A 98 33.42 -2.57 -17.82
CA PRO A 98 34.45 -1.56 -17.65
C PRO A 98 35.46 -1.95 -16.56
N GLU A 99 36.68 -1.40 -16.64
CA GLU A 99 37.71 -1.59 -15.62
C GLU A 99 37.18 -1.24 -14.22
N GLY A 100 37.42 -2.13 -13.25
CA GLY A 100 36.95 -1.96 -11.87
C GLY A 100 35.47 -2.29 -11.62
N VAL A 101 34.70 -2.69 -12.64
CA VAL A 101 33.30 -3.13 -12.47
C VAL A 101 33.23 -4.65 -12.32
N VAL A 102 32.72 -5.10 -11.16
CA VAL A 102 32.47 -6.52 -10.88
C VAL A 102 31.04 -6.87 -11.32
N VAL A 103 30.91 -7.78 -12.28
CA VAL A 103 29.60 -8.19 -12.83
C VAL A 103 28.69 -8.74 -11.74
N ASP A 104 29.22 -9.56 -10.83
CA ASP A 104 28.43 -10.17 -9.74
C ASP A 104 27.83 -9.13 -8.80
N ASP A 105 28.55 -8.03 -8.52
CA ASP A 105 28.01 -6.92 -7.72
C ASP A 105 26.87 -6.21 -8.46
N VAL A 106 27.02 -6.01 -9.78
CA VAL A 106 25.97 -5.40 -10.62
C VAL A 106 24.73 -6.29 -10.67
N MET A 107 24.91 -7.61 -10.84
CA MET A 107 23.83 -8.59 -10.80
C MET A 107 23.15 -8.62 -9.43
N SER A 108 23.91 -8.63 -8.33
CA SER A 108 23.40 -8.61 -6.96
C SER A 108 22.58 -7.34 -6.67
N GLN A 109 23.06 -6.18 -7.12
CA GLN A 109 22.32 -4.92 -6.99
C GLN A 109 21.03 -4.93 -7.83
N ALA A 110 21.09 -5.43 -9.07
CA ALA A 110 19.92 -5.54 -9.93
C ALA A 110 18.87 -6.50 -9.35
N ARG A 111 19.29 -7.62 -8.74
CA ARG A 111 18.41 -8.53 -8.00
C ARG A 111 17.69 -7.80 -6.88
N THR A 112 18.43 -7.03 -6.08
CA THR A 112 17.86 -6.28 -4.96
C THR A 112 16.80 -5.28 -5.45
N ASN A 113 17.14 -4.50 -6.48
CA ASN A 113 16.24 -3.49 -7.02
C ASN A 113 14.98 -4.09 -7.68
N THR A 114 15.14 -5.12 -8.49
CA THR A 114 14.02 -5.82 -9.14
C THR A 114 13.11 -6.51 -8.12
N THR A 115 13.68 -7.04 -7.04
CA THR A 115 12.89 -7.55 -5.90
C THR A 115 12.02 -6.45 -5.29
N GLY A 116 12.58 -5.25 -5.10
CA GLY A 116 11.84 -4.08 -4.61
C GLY A 116 10.68 -3.64 -5.49
N VAL A 117 10.91 -3.62 -6.80
CA VAL A 117 9.89 -3.34 -7.82
C VAL A 117 8.80 -4.40 -7.81
N GLY A 118 9.18 -5.68 -7.83
CA GLY A 118 8.22 -6.78 -7.81
C GLY A 118 7.36 -6.81 -6.54
N VAL A 119 7.96 -6.55 -5.36
CA VAL A 119 7.22 -6.38 -4.11
C VAL A 119 6.25 -5.21 -4.20
N LYS A 120 6.69 -4.04 -4.69
CA LYS A 120 5.80 -2.88 -4.90
C LYS A 120 4.59 -3.26 -5.76
N HIS A 121 4.82 -3.91 -6.90
CA HIS A 121 3.73 -4.29 -7.82
C HIS A 121 2.81 -5.34 -7.22
N ALA A 122 3.32 -6.36 -6.53
CA ALA A 122 2.49 -7.31 -5.79
C ALA A 122 1.61 -6.60 -4.73
N MET A 123 2.16 -5.61 -4.03
CA MET A 123 1.41 -4.87 -3.02
C MET A 123 0.34 -3.94 -3.60
N ASN A 124 0.45 -3.56 -4.88
CA ASN A 124 -0.54 -2.72 -5.53
C ASN A 124 -1.91 -3.38 -5.69
N GLY A 125 -2.03 -4.72 -5.64
CA GLY A 125 -3.32 -5.40 -5.67
C GLY A 125 -4.23 -4.95 -4.52
N GLY A 126 -3.74 -5.06 -3.29
CA GLY A 126 -4.49 -4.62 -2.11
C GLY A 126 -4.75 -3.12 -2.07
N ARG A 127 -3.82 -2.30 -2.56
CA ARG A 127 -4.04 -0.84 -2.64
C ARG A 127 -5.11 -0.47 -3.65
N GLY A 128 -5.14 -1.15 -4.80
CA GLY A 128 -6.17 -1.00 -5.80
C GLY A 128 -7.53 -1.41 -5.25
N GLU A 129 -7.62 -2.56 -4.57
CA GLU A 129 -8.87 -3.04 -3.96
C GLU A 129 -9.46 -2.01 -2.99
N VAL A 130 -8.66 -1.48 -2.06
CA VAL A 130 -9.14 -0.47 -1.11
C VAL A 130 -9.68 0.77 -1.85
N GLN A 131 -8.97 1.26 -2.86
CA GLN A 131 -9.44 2.40 -3.64
C GLN A 131 -10.73 2.11 -4.39
N GLN A 132 -10.83 0.96 -5.05
CA GLN A 132 -12.01 0.57 -5.82
C GLN A 132 -13.23 0.43 -4.91
N GLN A 133 -13.08 -0.20 -3.73
CA GLN A 133 -14.17 -0.36 -2.78
C GLN A 133 -14.66 0.98 -2.24
N ILE A 134 -13.74 1.84 -1.79
CA ILE A 134 -14.12 3.14 -1.25
C ILE A 134 -14.75 4.03 -2.33
N ARG A 135 -14.26 3.98 -3.56
CA ARG A 135 -14.86 4.67 -4.70
C ARG A 135 -16.29 4.16 -4.95
N ALA A 136 -16.49 2.85 -5.01
CA ALA A 136 -17.81 2.28 -5.26
C ALA A 136 -18.80 2.62 -4.14
N GLU A 137 -18.38 2.56 -2.87
CA GLU A 137 -19.19 3.00 -1.74
C GLU A 137 -19.56 4.48 -1.84
N PHE A 138 -18.61 5.35 -2.22
CA PHE A 138 -18.86 6.77 -2.42
C PHE A 138 -19.87 7.03 -3.55
N GLU A 139 -19.68 6.41 -4.71
CA GLU A 139 -20.60 6.53 -5.86
C GLU A 139 -22.01 6.06 -5.49
N GLN A 140 -22.13 4.92 -4.80
CA GLN A 140 -23.42 4.42 -4.30
C GLN A 140 -24.08 5.38 -3.31
N ALA A 141 -23.30 5.97 -2.40
CA ALA A 141 -23.80 6.95 -1.44
C ALA A 141 -24.34 8.20 -2.14
N VAL A 142 -23.63 8.70 -3.16
CA VAL A 142 -24.08 9.86 -3.97
C VAL A 142 -25.36 9.55 -4.73
N VAL A 143 -25.48 8.37 -5.35
CA VAL A 143 -26.70 7.96 -6.05
C VAL A 143 -27.88 7.86 -5.07
N ALA A 144 -27.69 7.22 -3.92
CA ALA A 144 -28.73 7.09 -2.90
C ALA A 144 -29.20 8.45 -2.35
N GLU A 145 -28.26 9.39 -2.18
CA GLU A 145 -28.54 10.76 -1.76
C GLU A 145 -29.37 11.51 -2.81
N ASN A 146 -28.94 11.49 -4.08
CA ASN A 146 -29.66 12.14 -5.19
C ASN A 146 -31.08 11.57 -5.36
N THR A 147 -31.26 10.26 -5.19
CA THR A 147 -32.58 9.63 -5.24
C THR A 147 -33.46 10.06 -4.07
N ALA A 148 -32.91 10.12 -2.85
CA ALA A 148 -33.66 10.58 -1.68
C ALA A 148 -34.07 12.05 -1.80
N GLU A 149 -33.17 12.91 -2.28
CA GLU A 149 -33.46 14.32 -2.56
C GLU A 149 -34.60 14.48 -3.58
N LYS A 150 -34.54 13.75 -4.71
CA LYS A 150 -35.62 13.72 -5.71
C LYS A 150 -36.95 13.22 -5.15
N ALA A 151 -36.92 12.36 -4.13
CA ALA A 151 -38.10 11.86 -3.43
C ALA A 151 -38.62 12.81 -2.33
N GLY A 152 -38.03 14.00 -2.17
CA GLY A 152 -38.45 15.00 -1.19
C GLY A 152 -37.90 14.79 0.22
N ALA A 153 -36.78 14.07 0.37
CA ALA A 153 -36.12 13.89 1.66
C ALA A 153 -35.75 15.25 2.29
N SER A 154 -35.97 15.37 3.60
CA SER A 154 -35.60 16.58 4.34
C SER A 154 -34.08 16.76 4.40
N VAL A 155 -33.63 18.00 4.62
CA VAL A 155 -32.21 18.33 4.83
C VAL A 155 -31.62 17.52 5.99
N THR A 156 -32.41 17.24 7.03
CA THR A 156 -32.00 16.42 8.18
C THR A 156 -31.78 14.96 7.78
N ASP A 157 -32.65 14.38 6.94
CA ASP A 157 -32.50 13.01 6.42
C ASP A 157 -31.26 12.91 5.51
N LEU A 158 -31.07 13.87 4.60
CA LEU A 158 -29.89 13.93 3.75
C LEU A 158 -28.59 14.09 4.58
N SER A 159 -28.62 14.89 5.64
CA SER A 159 -27.47 15.08 6.54
C SER A 159 -27.13 13.82 7.33
N ALA A 160 -28.14 13.11 7.84
CA ALA A 160 -27.96 11.83 8.51
C ALA A 160 -27.38 10.77 7.55
N ARG A 161 -27.89 10.69 6.31
CA ARG A 161 -27.37 9.79 5.27
C ARG A 161 -25.93 10.08 4.88
N ARG A 162 -25.54 11.37 4.83
CA ARG A 162 -24.15 11.78 4.59
C ARG A 162 -23.21 11.36 5.71
N ALA A 163 -23.67 11.39 6.96
CA ALA A 163 -22.90 11.00 8.14
C ALA A 163 -22.76 9.47 8.30
N ASP A 164 -23.75 8.70 7.84
CA ASP A 164 -23.92 7.26 8.15
C ASP A 164 -23.23 6.29 7.16
N ARG A 165 -22.68 6.75 6.02
CA ARG A 165 -22.48 5.83 4.86
C ARG A 165 -21.18 5.89 4.09
N LYS A 166 -20.18 6.66 4.52
CA LYS A 166 -18.96 6.79 3.72
C LYS A 166 -17.74 6.64 4.59
N ALA A 167 -16.77 5.88 4.10
CA ALA A 167 -15.41 6.08 4.54
C ALA A 167 -15.11 7.58 4.41
N ILE A 168 -14.66 8.19 5.50
CA ILE A 168 -14.30 9.61 5.53
C ILE A 168 -13.00 9.87 4.77
N GLY A 169 -12.28 8.79 4.44
CA GLY A 169 -11.10 8.76 3.60
C GLY A 169 -10.38 7.43 3.77
N TYR A 170 -9.12 7.41 3.34
CA TYR A 170 -8.18 6.34 3.65
C TYR A 170 -6.94 6.93 4.31
N ALA A 171 -6.27 6.10 5.11
CA ALA A 171 -5.01 6.41 5.76
C ALA A 171 -3.91 5.46 5.28
N ARG A 172 -2.65 5.85 5.43
CA ARG A 172 -1.51 4.97 5.13
C ARG A 172 -1.23 4.08 6.34
N MET A 173 -1.25 2.77 6.12
CA MET A 173 -0.74 1.78 7.06
C MET A 173 0.68 1.39 6.64
N THR A 174 1.58 1.21 7.61
CA THR A 174 3.00 0.91 7.36
C THR A 174 3.38 -0.46 7.91
N ASP A 175 4.46 -1.06 7.38
CA ASP A 175 5.10 -2.22 7.98
C ASP A 175 6.07 -1.78 9.09
N ASP A 176 6.81 -2.74 9.67
CA ASP A 176 7.69 -2.51 10.83
C ASP A 176 8.97 -1.73 10.51
N ASP A 177 9.36 -1.66 9.25
CA ASP A 177 10.50 -0.87 8.79
C ASP A 177 10.11 0.08 7.64
N PRO A 178 9.21 1.05 7.90
CA PRO A 178 8.83 2.00 6.86
C PRO A 178 9.91 3.05 6.69
N CYS A 179 10.03 3.57 5.47
CA CYS A 179 10.90 4.72 5.27
C CYS A 179 10.31 5.99 5.93
N TYR A 180 11.16 6.97 6.21
CA TYR A 180 10.75 8.25 6.80
C TYR A 180 9.63 8.95 6.02
N PHE A 181 9.58 8.80 4.69
CA PHE A 181 8.55 9.43 3.87
C PHE A 181 7.19 8.76 4.10
N CYS A 182 7.15 7.42 4.19
CA CYS A 182 5.95 6.68 4.53
C CYS A 182 5.44 7.01 5.93
N ALA A 183 6.35 7.21 6.89
CA ALA A 183 6.00 7.65 8.24
C ALA A 183 5.27 9.00 8.22
N ILE A 184 5.76 9.97 7.43
CA ILE A 184 5.10 11.27 7.26
C ILE A 184 3.72 11.14 6.61
N LEU A 185 3.59 10.28 5.60
CA LEU A 185 2.29 10.07 4.96
C LEU A 185 1.29 9.38 5.90
N ALA A 186 1.75 8.42 6.71
CA ALA A 186 0.95 7.76 7.73
C ALA A 186 0.54 8.71 8.86
N SER A 187 1.39 9.67 9.23
CA SER A 187 1.08 10.65 10.27
C SER A 187 -0.02 11.65 9.90
N GLN A 188 -0.52 11.64 8.66
CA GLN A 188 -1.60 12.51 8.21
C GLN A 188 -2.99 11.96 8.54
N GLY A 189 -3.12 10.67 8.81
CA GLY A 189 -4.41 10.02 9.06
C GLY A 189 -5.28 9.93 7.79
N ALA A 190 -6.59 10.12 7.95
CA ALA A 190 -7.59 9.96 6.90
C ALA A 190 -7.68 11.17 5.94
N THR A 191 -6.55 11.66 5.43
CA THR A 191 -6.50 12.86 4.57
C THR A 191 -6.75 12.60 3.10
N TYR A 192 -6.73 11.33 2.69
CA TYR A 192 -6.93 10.97 1.31
C TYR A 192 -8.40 10.60 1.07
N LEU A 193 -9.06 11.33 0.18
CA LEU A 193 -10.53 11.34 0.09
C LEU A 193 -11.06 10.56 -1.12
N ASN A 194 -10.27 10.44 -2.18
CA ASN A 194 -10.62 9.80 -3.45
C ASN A 194 -9.36 9.53 -4.29
N GLU A 195 -9.47 8.77 -5.38
CA GLU A 195 -8.35 8.38 -6.25
C GLU A 195 -7.42 9.54 -6.67
N HIS A 196 -7.95 10.76 -6.81
CA HIS A 196 -7.22 11.96 -7.19
C HIS A 196 -6.30 12.52 -6.09
N SER A 197 -6.41 12.00 -4.86
CA SER A 197 -5.57 12.43 -3.73
C SER A 197 -4.07 12.20 -3.97
N PHE A 198 -3.72 11.46 -5.02
CA PHE A 198 -2.34 11.22 -5.43
C PHE A 198 -1.91 11.94 -6.73
N ASP A 199 -2.82 12.64 -7.42
CA ASP A 199 -2.55 13.25 -8.73
C ASP A 199 -1.50 14.37 -8.64
N LEU A 200 -1.56 15.18 -7.59
CA LEU A 200 -0.58 16.25 -7.32
C LEU A 200 0.83 15.70 -7.02
N SER A 201 0.99 14.40 -6.78
CA SER A 201 2.32 13.81 -6.65
C SER A 201 3.01 13.62 -8.01
N ASN A 202 2.28 13.56 -9.13
CA ASN A 202 2.85 13.44 -10.48
C ASN A 202 3.56 14.71 -10.95
N SER A 203 3.29 15.87 -10.34
CA SER A 203 3.80 17.17 -10.81
C SER A 203 5.15 17.58 -10.22
N LYS A 204 5.70 16.83 -9.25
CA LYS A 204 7.01 17.16 -8.67
C LYS A 204 8.14 16.51 -9.45
N VAL A 205 8.64 17.22 -10.46
CA VAL A 205 9.91 16.92 -11.12
C VAL A 205 11.06 17.08 -10.12
N ARG A 206 11.81 16.00 -9.89
CA ARG A 206 13.10 16.01 -9.22
C ARG A 206 14.21 16.09 -10.26
N ASP A 207 15.03 17.13 -10.16
CA ASP A 207 16.28 17.20 -10.90
C ASP A 207 17.27 16.17 -10.39
N ILE A 208 17.74 15.29 -11.27
CA ILE A 208 18.92 14.47 -11.05
C ILE A 208 20.11 15.36 -11.38
N LYS A 209 20.96 15.61 -10.40
CA LYS A 209 22.18 16.41 -10.58
C LYS A 209 23.43 15.52 -10.58
N ARG A 210 24.35 15.78 -11.52
CA ARG A 210 25.71 15.22 -11.55
C ARG A 210 26.69 16.38 -11.66
N ASN A 211 27.66 16.47 -10.75
CA ASN A 211 28.61 17.59 -10.66
C ASN A 211 27.92 18.98 -10.63
N GLY A 212 26.79 19.08 -9.93
CA GLY A 212 26.01 20.31 -9.82
C GLY A 212 25.11 20.63 -11.01
N GLN A 213 25.25 19.96 -12.16
CA GLN A 213 24.41 20.14 -13.33
C GLN A 213 23.22 19.18 -13.33
N ILE A 214 22.05 19.67 -13.75
CA ILE A 214 20.86 18.85 -13.97
C ILE A 214 21.12 17.99 -15.20
N VAL A 215 21.21 16.67 -15.01
CA VAL A 215 21.43 15.69 -16.10
C VAL A 215 20.15 14.97 -16.51
N ALA A 216 19.10 15.04 -15.69
CA ALA A 216 17.78 14.57 -16.04
C ALA A 216 16.72 15.21 -15.14
N HIS A 217 15.54 15.44 -15.69
CA HIS A 217 14.34 15.76 -14.94
C HIS A 217 13.58 14.45 -14.71
N ARG A 218 13.52 13.96 -13.48
CA ARG A 218 12.69 12.80 -13.14
C ARG A 218 11.38 13.33 -12.58
N PRO A 219 10.23 13.21 -13.26
CA PRO A 219 8.96 13.33 -12.55
C PRO A 219 9.01 12.38 -11.34
N PHE A 220 8.27 12.67 -10.28
CA PHE A 220 7.98 11.64 -9.28
C PHE A 220 7.08 10.60 -9.96
N VAL A 221 7.69 9.72 -10.75
CA VAL A 221 7.04 8.64 -11.47
C VAL A 221 6.87 7.51 -10.47
N GLY A 222 5.77 7.56 -9.73
CA GLY A 222 5.25 6.39 -9.04
C GLY A 222 4.20 5.77 -9.93
N ASP A 223 4.43 4.56 -10.44
CA ASP A 223 3.39 3.80 -11.15
C ASP A 223 2.50 3.04 -10.17
N GLY A 224 1.26 2.77 -10.59
CA GLY A 224 0.27 2.02 -9.81
C GLY A 224 -0.81 2.88 -9.14
N PRO A 225 -1.78 2.22 -8.48
CA PRO A 225 -2.97 2.85 -7.87
C PRO A 225 -2.61 3.91 -6.82
N VAL A 226 -1.44 3.75 -6.20
CA VAL A 226 -0.96 4.62 -5.15
C VAL A 226 0.51 4.94 -5.38
N LYS A 227 0.84 6.23 -5.41
CA LYS A 227 2.20 6.72 -5.68
C LYS A 227 3.14 6.33 -4.54
N VAL A 228 4.09 5.44 -4.83
CA VAL A 228 5.13 4.98 -3.91
C VAL A 228 6.44 4.71 -4.62
N HIS A 229 7.53 4.68 -3.86
CA HIS A 229 8.82 4.23 -4.35
C HIS A 229 8.90 2.69 -4.40
N ASP A 230 9.87 2.20 -5.16
CA ASP A 230 10.25 0.79 -5.16
C ASP A 230 10.64 0.37 -3.75
N HIS A 231 10.29 -0.86 -3.32
CA HIS A 231 10.39 -1.31 -1.94
C HIS A 231 9.35 -0.74 -0.95
N CYS A 232 8.40 0.14 -1.33
CA CYS A 232 7.37 0.56 -0.35
C CYS A 232 6.46 -0.60 0.01
N ARG A 233 6.40 -0.90 1.31
CA ARG A 233 5.50 -1.91 1.88
C ARG A 233 4.28 -1.33 2.59
N CYS A 234 4.07 -0.04 2.41
CA CYS A 234 2.88 0.65 2.88
C CYS A 234 1.60 0.08 2.24
N GLN A 235 0.48 0.12 2.97
CA GLN A 235 -0.85 -0.21 2.48
C GLN A 235 -1.81 0.96 2.70
N LEU A 236 -3.00 0.87 2.12
CA LEU A 236 -4.11 1.76 2.44
C LEU A 236 -5.03 1.08 3.45
N ARG A 237 -5.55 1.86 4.40
CA ARG A 237 -6.66 1.43 5.25
C ARG A 237 -7.86 2.37 5.08
N PRO A 238 -9.08 1.85 4.90
CA PRO A 238 -10.26 2.69 4.91
C PRO A 238 -10.50 3.23 6.33
N VAL A 239 -11.03 4.44 6.43
CA VAL A 239 -11.39 5.06 7.71
C VAL A 239 -12.86 5.40 7.68
N TYR A 240 -13.65 4.78 8.56
CA TYR A 240 -15.10 4.99 8.63
C TYR A 240 -15.51 5.89 9.81
N ARG A 241 -14.65 6.08 10.82
CA ARG A 241 -14.90 7.01 11.95
C ARG A 241 -13.71 7.94 12.15
N LYS A 242 -13.99 9.18 12.54
CA LYS A 242 -12.97 10.18 12.88
C LYS A 242 -12.04 9.71 14.00
N ALA A 243 -12.59 8.99 14.98
CA ALA A 243 -11.82 8.42 16.08
C ALA A 243 -10.76 7.40 15.63
N ASP A 244 -10.97 6.75 14.46
CA ASP A 244 -10.06 5.74 13.92
C ASP A 244 -9.09 6.33 12.88
N GLU A 245 -9.04 7.65 12.72
CA GLU A 245 -8.23 8.29 11.68
C GLU A 245 -6.73 8.11 11.90
N MET A 246 -6.29 7.94 13.16
CA MET A 246 -4.91 7.67 13.55
C MET A 246 -4.84 6.36 14.31
N ASP A 247 -4.00 5.43 13.85
CA ASP A 247 -3.63 4.25 14.64
C ASP A 247 -2.42 4.57 15.55
N GLU A 248 -2.03 3.65 16.43
CA GLU A 248 -0.89 3.81 17.35
C GLU A 248 0.39 4.21 16.61
N ARG A 249 0.62 3.63 15.43
CA ARG A 249 1.83 3.87 14.63
C ARG A 249 1.78 5.22 13.91
N ALA A 250 0.64 5.61 13.37
CA ALA A 250 0.41 6.94 12.81
C ALA A 250 0.64 8.02 13.87
N ASN A 251 0.17 7.80 15.10
CA ASN A 251 0.41 8.71 16.24
C ASN A 251 1.90 8.79 16.60
N TYR A 252 2.59 7.65 16.67
CA TYR A 252 4.05 7.61 16.88
C TYR A 252 4.81 8.46 15.84
N PHE A 253 4.44 8.36 14.56
CA PHE A 253 5.05 9.20 13.52
C PHE A 253 4.65 10.67 13.63
N LEU A 254 3.41 10.97 14.02
CA LEU A 254 2.96 12.34 14.23
C LEU A 254 3.73 13.01 15.37
N GLU A 255 4.01 12.30 16.45
CA GLU A 255 4.84 12.80 17.56
C GLU A 255 6.26 13.13 17.09
N GLN A 256 6.88 12.23 16.32
CA GLN A 256 8.18 12.50 15.70
C GLN A 256 8.13 13.68 14.73
N TRP A 257 7.06 13.81 13.94
CA TRP A 257 6.91 14.92 12.99
C TRP A 257 6.74 16.25 13.72
N LYS A 258 5.96 16.30 14.81
CA LYS A 258 5.85 17.48 15.67
C LYS A 258 7.20 17.88 16.28
N LYS A 259 8.02 16.89 16.66
CA LYS A 259 9.34 17.11 17.27
C LYS A 259 10.42 17.54 16.28
N PHE A 260 10.45 16.94 15.08
CA PHE A 260 11.57 17.06 14.14
C PHE A 260 11.20 17.68 12.78
N GLY A 261 9.91 17.77 12.46
CA GLY A 261 9.37 18.28 11.19
C GLY A 261 9.29 19.80 11.12
N VAL A 262 10.25 20.51 11.69
CA VAL A 262 10.34 21.98 11.66
C VAL A 262 11.55 22.38 10.82
N GLY A 263 11.36 23.34 9.90
CA GLY A 263 12.47 23.90 9.11
C GLY A 263 13.31 24.85 9.95
N GLY A 264 14.61 24.90 9.72
CA GLY A 264 15.49 25.78 10.48
C GLY A 264 16.97 25.58 10.18
N LYS A 265 17.79 26.48 10.74
CA LYS A 265 19.25 26.39 10.71
C LYS A 265 19.70 25.51 11.87
N GLY A 266 20.44 24.45 11.59
CA GLY A 266 21.03 23.59 12.63
C GLY A 266 22.22 24.27 13.32
N ASP A 267 22.74 23.62 14.36
CA ASP A 267 23.93 24.08 15.11
C ASP A 267 25.19 24.19 14.23
N ASP A 268 25.21 23.42 13.14
CA ASP A 268 26.24 23.46 12.09
C ASP A 268 26.07 24.63 11.10
N GLY A 269 25.09 25.50 11.35
CA GLY A 269 24.78 26.63 10.49
C GLY A 269 24.11 26.26 9.17
N VAL A 270 23.74 25.00 8.94
CA VAL A 270 23.11 24.57 7.68
C VAL A 270 21.59 24.64 7.80
N TYR A 271 20.95 25.42 6.92
CA TYR A 271 19.50 25.45 6.82
C TYR A 271 18.96 24.16 6.20
N ARG A 272 17.94 23.60 6.84
CA ARG A 272 17.26 22.39 6.40
C ARG A 272 15.76 22.60 6.45
N ASN A 273 15.05 22.05 5.47
CA ASN A 273 13.59 22.06 5.52
C ASN A 273 13.06 21.00 6.49
N ALA A 274 11.78 21.10 6.83
CA ALA A 274 11.09 20.17 7.74
C ALA A 274 11.31 18.68 7.38
N MET A 275 11.23 18.35 6.09
CA MET A 275 11.41 16.99 5.58
C MET A 275 12.83 16.45 5.83
N GLN A 276 13.85 17.29 5.60
CA GLN A 276 15.25 16.94 5.84
C GLN A 276 15.55 16.77 7.33
N ASN A 277 14.98 17.61 8.18
CA ASN A 277 15.15 17.50 9.64
C ASN A 277 14.47 16.25 10.20
N PHE A 278 13.25 15.95 9.74
CA PHE A 278 12.57 14.70 10.09
C PHE A 278 13.38 13.49 9.64
N ARG A 279 13.83 13.44 8.38
CA ARG A 279 14.61 12.31 7.84
C ARG A 279 15.83 11.94 8.69
N ARG A 280 16.56 12.94 9.20
CA ARG A 280 17.79 12.72 9.99
C ARG A 280 17.53 12.20 11.40
N SER A 281 16.35 12.52 11.93
CA SER A 281 15.97 12.21 13.31
C SER A 281 14.92 11.11 13.38
N TYR A 282 14.53 10.56 12.22
CA TYR A 282 13.54 9.51 12.09
C TYR A 282 14.03 8.25 12.78
N VAL A 283 13.21 7.76 13.69
CA VAL A 283 13.36 6.47 14.34
C VAL A 283 12.24 5.57 13.83
N ALA A 284 12.61 4.39 13.32
CA ALA A 284 11.64 3.36 12.94
C ALA A 284 10.69 3.08 14.11
N PRO A 285 9.42 2.71 13.83
CA PRO A 285 8.51 2.34 14.91
C PRO A 285 9.05 1.08 15.61
N PRO A 286 8.70 0.85 16.87
CA PRO A 286 8.81 -0.50 17.41
C PRO A 286 8.04 -1.46 16.48
N PRO A 287 8.46 -2.73 16.39
CA PRO A 287 7.67 -3.75 15.73
C PRO A 287 6.23 -3.67 16.21
N TYR A 288 5.25 -4.03 15.37
CA TYR A 288 3.92 -4.22 15.90
C TYR A 288 4.09 -5.15 17.11
N LYS A 289 3.64 -4.72 18.29
CA LYS A 289 3.46 -5.66 19.41
C LYS A 289 2.76 -6.82 18.76
N GLU A 290 3.38 -8.01 18.74
CA GLU A 290 2.78 -9.19 18.11
C GLU A 290 1.32 -9.12 18.47
N SER A 291 0.44 -8.90 17.47
CA SER A 291 -0.98 -8.66 17.75
C SER A 291 -1.34 -9.73 18.76
N PRO A 292 -1.71 -9.36 20.00
CA PRO A 292 -1.78 -10.33 21.09
C PRO A 292 -2.53 -11.51 20.53
N ALA A 293 -1.89 -12.70 20.56
CA ALA A 293 -2.33 -13.91 19.87
C ALA A 293 -3.85 -13.86 19.75
N VAL A 294 -4.36 -13.61 18.53
CA VAL A 294 -5.69 -13.01 18.30
C VAL A 294 -6.65 -13.55 19.34
N ASP A 295 -7.18 -12.67 20.20
CA ASP A 295 -7.97 -13.12 21.36
C ASP A 295 -9.20 -13.87 20.86
N ILE A 296 -9.08 -15.20 20.80
CA ILE A 296 -10.12 -16.10 20.29
C ILE A 296 -11.38 -15.92 21.12
N ALA A 297 -11.26 -15.62 22.43
CA ALA A 297 -12.40 -15.34 23.28
C ALA A 297 -13.08 -14.03 22.87
N ALA A 298 -12.34 -12.98 22.53
CA ALA A 298 -12.92 -11.74 21.98
C ALA A 298 -13.59 -11.97 20.62
N VAL A 299 -13.00 -12.77 19.73
CA VAL A 299 -13.61 -13.12 18.43
C VAL A 299 -14.92 -13.91 18.64
N ARG A 300 -14.94 -14.88 19.55
CA ARG A 300 -16.16 -15.62 19.94
C ARG A 300 -17.19 -14.71 20.59
N ALA A 301 -16.78 -13.81 21.49
CA ALA A 301 -17.68 -12.86 22.13
C ALA A 301 -18.33 -11.91 21.12
N ASN A 302 -17.57 -11.41 20.14
CA ASN A 302 -18.11 -10.59 19.06
C ASN A 302 -19.12 -11.35 18.20
N ARG A 303 -18.84 -12.62 17.89
CA ARG A 303 -19.77 -13.51 17.20
C ARG A 303 -21.08 -13.69 17.99
N GLU A 304 -21.00 -14.04 19.27
CA GLU A 304 -22.17 -14.21 20.14
C GLU A 304 -22.94 -12.91 20.33
N ALA A 305 -22.25 -11.76 20.39
CA ALA A 305 -22.88 -10.45 20.45
C ALA A 305 -23.72 -10.16 19.20
N LEU A 306 -23.28 -10.56 18.00
CA LEU A 306 -24.08 -10.43 16.79
C LEU A 306 -25.35 -11.29 16.83
N ILE A 307 -25.23 -12.56 17.24
CA ILE A 307 -26.39 -13.45 17.37
C ILE A 307 -27.37 -12.89 18.41
N SER A 308 -26.84 -12.42 19.55
CA SER A 308 -27.64 -11.78 20.61
C SER A 308 -28.31 -10.48 20.14
N ALA A 309 -27.70 -9.77 19.19
CA ALA A 309 -28.27 -8.60 18.53
C ALA A 309 -29.32 -8.95 17.45
N GLY A 310 -29.63 -10.24 17.25
CA GLY A 310 -30.67 -10.71 16.34
C GLY A 310 -30.19 -11.09 14.94
N PHE A 311 -28.87 -11.18 14.71
CA PHE A 311 -28.34 -11.66 13.44
C PHE A 311 -28.56 -13.17 13.32
N ALA A 312 -28.98 -13.61 12.13
CA ALA A 312 -29.08 -15.04 11.83
C ALA A 312 -27.70 -15.70 11.88
N VAL A 313 -27.64 -16.95 12.36
CA VAL A 313 -26.39 -17.72 12.47
C VAL A 313 -25.70 -17.89 11.13
N ASP A 314 -26.46 -17.90 10.04
CA ASP A 314 -25.96 -18.03 8.67
C ASP A 314 -25.77 -16.68 7.95
N SER A 315 -25.96 -15.56 8.65
CA SER A 315 -25.69 -14.22 8.11
C SER A 315 -24.22 -14.06 7.72
N ALA A 316 -23.95 -13.19 6.74
CA ALA A 316 -22.59 -12.96 6.24
C ALA A 316 -21.61 -12.55 7.36
N ASN A 317 -22.09 -11.76 8.32
CA ASN A 317 -21.32 -11.30 9.47
C ASN A 317 -20.94 -12.44 10.40
N VAL A 318 -21.90 -13.29 10.79
CA VAL A 318 -21.63 -14.42 11.68
C VAL A 318 -20.69 -15.41 10.98
N ARG A 319 -20.90 -15.69 9.69
CA ARG A 319 -20.02 -16.53 8.88
C ARG A 319 -18.59 -15.99 8.76
N PHE A 320 -18.41 -14.67 8.75
CA PHE A 320 -17.08 -14.06 8.77
C PHE A 320 -16.34 -14.35 10.08
N TYR A 321 -17.02 -14.21 11.21
CA TYR A 321 -16.44 -14.59 12.50
C TYR A 321 -16.22 -16.11 12.61
N ASP A 322 -17.13 -16.94 12.10
CA ASP A 322 -16.94 -18.40 12.01
C ASP A 322 -15.68 -18.77 11.21
N ARG A 323 -15.50 -18.14 10.04
CA ARG A 323 -14.30 -18.34 9.21
C ARG A 323 -13.05 -17.88 9.94
N SER A 324 -13.09 -16.71 10.58
CA SER A 324 -11.97 -16.17 11.35
C SER A 324 -11.59 -17.11 12.49
N LEU A 325 -12.57 -17.63 13.24
CA LEU A 325 -12.34 -18.62 14.29
C LEU A 325 -11.72 -19.91 13.73
N SER A 326 -12.26 -20.44 12.63
CA SER A 326 -11.72 -21.64 12.00
C SER A 326 -10.27 -21.47 11.55
N LEU A 327 -9.88 -20.28 11.09
CA LEU A 327 -8.50 -19.99 10.70
C LEU A 327 -7.58 -19.86 11.92
N LEU A 328 -8.06 -19.24 13.00
CA LEU A 328 -7.29 -19.04 14.22
C LEU A 328 -7.11 -20.31 15.04
N GLU A 329 -8.07 -21.23 14.99
CA GLU A 329 -8.02 -22.53 15.68
C GLU A 329 -7.18 -23.58 14.91
N ALA A 330 -6.86 -23.32 13.64
CA ALA A 330 -6.05 -24.19 12.79
C ALA A 330 -4.53 -23.96 12.93
N VAL A 331 -4.12 -22.94 13.69
CA VAL A 331 -2.72 -22.54 13.95
C VAL A 331 -2.32 -22.95 15.37
#